data_AF-A5UVR3-F1
#
_entry.id   AF-A5UVR3-F1
#
_cell.length_a   1.000
_cell.length_b   1.000
_cell.length_c   1.000
_cell.angle_alpha   90.00
_cell.angle_beta   90.00
_cell.angle_gamma   90.00
#
_symmetry.space_group_name_H-M   'P 1'
#
loop_
_entity.id
_entity.type
_entity.pdbx_description
1 polymer ?
#
loop_
_entity_poly.entity_id
_entity_poly.type
_entity_poly.pdbx_seq_one_letter_code
_entity_poly.pdbx_strand_id
1 'polypeptide(L)'
;MAIPLTDHHTARSLLATLLRQETGADYDALIADLFSTDPAAIRVVVSGWNTLDGMLVHQPEMRCAASTRALVVAAHERALCDLLLAAPRGEVILFLMVGEWTLPTLAELFDGRTLAPRETLMYPDIHLFVGVRRGSGTPPDIDDDTLFRGPPLARAALPPAPVGRTLSSAKDLIVARLRDLGNAAGRRARGQFLAEGSLLASRALDDLPVEDMFYTGELLRDPAGAPLLQRAGDLGVPAYRISDGLMGLITPTRPLPAIVTAIWGRVRDVAAYRPGKQAVILVAEQISNPENLGMTLRTADAAGAEAVVVAGGADPLHRECVRAARGAVGRIPIYSCADLPAWIGQLRTQGIPVVGATGNVERELYDVDLPIPLAIVVGNETDGLTDATLAACSSLVRIPMAPGQDSLNVGVAAGVLLYDVVRRSGRWRRTD
;
A
#
# COMPACT_ATOMS: atom_id res chain seq x y z
N MET A 1 -15.13 -18.64 28.57
CA MET A 1 -14.48 -17.58 29.37
C MET A 1 -13.22 -17.18 28.61
N ALA A 2 -13.05 -15.89 28.34
CA ALA A 2 -11.93 -15.40 27.56
C ALA A 2 -10.77 -14.97 28.50
N ILE A 3 -9.54 -15.41 28.22
CA ILE A 3 -8.37 -15.23 29.09
C ILE A 3 -7.25 -14.55 28.30
N PRO A 4 -6.60 -13.49 28.83
CA PRO A 4 -5.44 -12.88 28.18
C PRO A 4 -4.23 -13.83 28.12
N LEU A 5 -3.52 -13.83 26.99
CA LEU A 5 -2.26 -14.57 26.80
C LEU A 5 -1.12 -13.58 26.51
N THR A 6 -0.16 -13.47 27.43
CA THR A 6 0.92 -12.48 27.34
C THR A 6 2.18 -12.98 26.62
N ASP A 7 2.36 -14.29 26.50
CA ASP A 7 3.51 -14.84 25.76
C ASP A 7 3.21 -14.92 24.26
N HIS A 8 3.75 -13.98 23.49
CA HIS A 8 3.54 -13.93 22.04
C HIS A 8 4.19 -15.08 21.28
N HIS A 9 5.24 -15.72 21.81
CA HIS A 9 5.82 -16.88 21.15
C HIS A 9 4.84 -18.05 21.19
N THR A 10 4.30 -18.35 22.38
CA THR A 10 3.22 -19.33 22.57
C THR A 10 1.98 -18.95 21.77
N ALA A 11 1.54 -17.69 21.83
CA ALA A 11 0.36 -17.22 21.08
C ALA A 11 0.49 -17.49 19.58
N ARG A 12 1.65 -17.19 19.00
CA ARG A 12 1.94 -17.45 17.59
C ARG A 12 1.82 -18.94 17.24
N SER A 13 2.39 -19.81 18.06
CA SER A 13 2.35 -21.26 17.85
C SER A 13 0.92 -21.82 17.97
N LEU A 14 0.15 -21.33 18.95
CA LEU A 14 -1.24 -21.72 19.14
C LEU A 14 -2.12 -21.26 17.98
N LEU A 15 -1.95 -20.02 17.52
CA LEU A 15 -2.68 -19.48 16.38
C LEU A 15 -2.44 -20.30 15.10
N ALA A 16 -1.18 -20.67 14.83
CA ALA A 16 -0.85 -21.49 13.66
C ALA A 16 -1.53 -22.86 13.70
N THR A 17 -1.58 -23.49 14.87
CA THR A 17 -2.28 -24.76 15.06
C THR A 17 -3.78 -24.60 14.86
N LEU A 18 -4.39 -23.57 15.45
CA LEU A 18 -5.82 -23.34 15.36
C LEU A 18 -6.27 -23.00 13.93
N LEU A 19 -5.52 -22.15 13.22
CA LEU A 19 -5.80 -21.84 11.81
C LEU A 19 -5.74 -23.10 10.95
N ARG A 20 -4.70 -23.93 11.09
CA ARG A 20 -4.61 -25.21 10.38
C ARG A 20 -5.78 -26.15 10.67
N GLN A 21 -6.27 -26.16 11.91
CA GLN A 21 -7.41 -27.00 12.31
C GLN A 21 -8.71 -26.52 11.65
N GLU A 22 -8.95 -25.21 11.64
CA GLU A 22 -10.22 -24.66 11.14
C GLU A 22 -10.29 -24.56 9.61
N THR A 23 -9.16 -24.33 8.93
CA THR A 23 -9.15 -24.07 7.48
C THR A 23 -8.43 -25.15 6.66
N GLY A 24 -7.65 -26.02 7.30
CA GLY A 24 -6.79 -26.98 6.61
C GLY A 24 -5.62 -26.36 5.83
N ALA A 25 -5.31 -25.07 6.05
CA ALA A 25 -4.27 -24.34 5.30
C ALA A 25 -3.30 -23.58 6.24
N ASP A 26 -2.09 -23.33 5.75
CA ASP A 26 -1.07 -22.59 6.48
C ASP A 26 -1.16 -21.08 6.21
N TYR A 27 -1.33 -20.31 7.29
CA TYR A 27 -1.47 -18.85 7.28
C TYR A 27 -0.21 -18.13 7.78
N ASP A 28 0.97 -18.69 7.53
CA ASP A 28 2.23 -18.18 8.08
C ASP A 28 2.48 -16.69 7.76
N ALA A 29 2.08 -16.22 6.58
CA ALA A 29 2.20 -14.82 6.18
C ALA A 29 1.30 -13.90 7.02
N LEU A 30 0.04 -14.30 7.29
CA LEU A 30 -0.89 -13.56 8.16
C LEU A 30 -0.36 -13.51 9.59
N ILE A 31 0.08 -14.65 10.11
CA ILE A 31 0.61 -14.76 11.46
C ILE A 31 1.87 -13.91 11.58
N ALA A 32 2.75 -13.94 10.57
CA ALA A 32 3.92 -13.09 10.55
C ALA A 32 3.55 -11.60 10.54
N ASP A 33 2.58 -11.17 9.72
CA ASP A 33 2.07 -9.79 9.73
C ASP A 33 1.53 -9.40 11.12
N LEU A 34 0.63 -10.21 11.68
CA LEU A 34 -0.04 -9.91 12.94
C LEU A 34 0.93 -9.73 14.11
N PHE A 35 2.06 -10.45 14.08
CA PHE A 35 3.09 -10.40 15.12
C PHE A 35 4.35 -9.62 14.69
N SER A 36 4.27 -8.83 13.61
CA SER A 36 5.39 -8.02 13.13
C SER A 36 5.43 -6.60 13.72
N THR A 37 4.36 -6.19 14.41
CA THR A 37 4.26 -4.93 15.15
C THR A 37 4.99 -5.02 16.50
N ASP A 38 5.07 -3.89 17.22
CA ASP A 38 5.56 -3.90 18.60
C ASP A 38 4.76 -4.91 19.42
N PRO A 39 5.40 -5.92 20.05
CA PRO A 39 4.74 -6.80 21.01
C PRO A 39 3.83 -6.03 21.99
N ALA A 40 4.25 -4.88 22.50
CA ALA A 40 3.45 -4.11 23.45
C ALA A 40 2.08 -3.63 22.91
N ALA A 41 1.91 -3.56 21.60
CA ALA A 41 0.66 -3.15 20.94
C ALA A 41 -0.28 -4.34 20.66
N ILE A 42 0.20 -5.58 20.77
CA ILE A 42 -0.58 -6.79 20.49
C ILE A 42 -1.25 -7.25 21.78
N ARG A 43 -2.55 -7.51 21.70
CA ARG A 43 -3.35 -8.13 22.77
C ARG A 43 -3.90 -9.44 22.26
N VAL A 44 -3.65 -10.51 23.01
CA VAL A 44 -4.14 -11.84 22.67
C VAL A 44 -5.10 -12.30 23.74
N VAL A 45 -6.27 -12.77 23.31
CA VAL A 45 -7.28 -13.38 24.16
C VAL A 45 -7.59 -14.77 23.62
N VAL A 46 -7.62 -15.77 24.50
CA VAL A 46 -7.99 -17.14 24.16
C VAL A 46 -9.31 -17.53 24.82
N SER A 47 -10.07 -18.42 24.20
CA SER A 47 -11.28 -19.01 24.77
C SER A 47 -11.13 -20.53 24.85
N GLY A 48 -11.70 -21.11 25.89
CA GLY A 48 -11.66 -22.55 26.17
C GLY A 48 -11.13 -22.85 27.58
N TRP A 49 -11.46 -24.02 28.11
CA TRP A 49 -11.04 -24.43 29.47
C TRP A 49 -9.90 -25.44 29.42
N ASN A 50 -10.16 -26.62 28.82
CA ASN A 50 -9.19 -27.71 28.71
C ASN A 50 -8.54 -27.78 27.32
N THR A 51 -9.22 -27.26 26.30
CA THR A 51 -8.79 -27.18 24.90
C THR A 51 -8.88 -25.72 24.46
N LEU A 52 -8.03 -25.34 23.49
CA LEU A 52 -8.10 -24.03 22.86
C LEU A 52 -9.26 -24.05 21.86
N ASP A 53 -10.38 -23.43 22.22
CA ASP A 53 -11.60 -23.41 21.41
C ASP A 53 -11.72 -22.13 20.56
N GLY A 54 -10.85 -21.15 20.80
CA GLY A 54 -10.77 -19.94 20.01
C GLY A 54 -9.69 -18.97 20.46
N MET A 55 -9.35 -18.03 19.58
CA MET A 55 -8.33 -17.01 19.80
C MET A 55 -8.72 -15.72 19.09
N LEU A 56 -8.53 -14.59 19.77
CA LEU A 56 -8.64 -13.24 19.25
C LEU A 56 -7.30 -12.54 19.39
N VAL A 57 -6.76 -12.08 18.26
CA VAL A 57 -5.52 -11.28 18.21
C VAL A 57 -5.88 -9.87 17.79
N HIS A 58 -5.75 -8.94 18.73
CA HIS A 58 -6.07 -7.52 18.59
C HIS A 58 -4.77 -6.71 18.51
N GLN A 59 -4.70 -5.79 17.54
CA GLN A 59 -3.67 -4.75 17.47
C GLN A 59 -4.20 -3.48 16.78
N PRO A 60 -3.48 -2.35 16.85
CA PRO A 60 -3.78 -1.15 16.07
C PRO A 60 -3.97 -1.43 14.57
N GLU A 61 -4.91 -0.72 13.94
CA GLU A 61 -5.06 -0.68 12.49
C GLU A 61 -4.68 0.71 11.98
N MET A 62 -3.75 0.74 11.03
CA MET A 62 -3.16 1.99 10.50
C MET A 62 -3.47 2.19 9.01
N ARG A 63 -4.05 1.16 8.37
CA ARG A 63 -4.25 1.07 6.92
C ARG A 63 -5.56 1.73 6.47
N CYS A 64 -6.58 1.72 7.33
CA CYS A 64 -7.90 2.22 7.00
C CYS A 64 -8.52 3.04 8.14
N ALA A 65 -9.81 3.39 7.99
CA ALA A 65 -10.54 4.17 8.98
C ALA A 65 -10.88 3.42 10.28
N ALA A 66 -10.60 2.12 10.37
CA ALA A 66 -10.70 1.39 11.63
C ALA A 66 -9.52 1.75 12.55
N SER A 67 -9.77 1.91 13.85
CA SER A 67 -8.71 2.14 14.84
C SER A 67 -7.98 0.86 15.22
N THR A 68 -8.64 -0.28 15.01
CA THR A 68 -8.20 -1.58 15.49
C THR A 68 -8.45 -2.66 14.46
N ARG A 69 -7.54 -3.62 14.35
CA ARG A 69 -7.73 -4.88 13.62
C ARG A 69 -7.73 -6.06 14.58
N ALA A 70 -8.66 -6.99 14.37
CA ALA A 70 -8.80 -8.19 15.19
C ALA A 70 -8.94 -9.44 14.32
N LEU A 71 -7.97 -10.35 14.36
CA LEU A 71 -8.15 -11.70 13.84
C LEU A 71 -8.94 -12.52 14.87
N VAL A 72 -10.00 -13.18 14.43
CA VAL A 72 -10.82 -14.05 15.28
C VAL A 72 -10.89 -15.43 14.64
N VAL A 73 -10.47 -16.43 15.42
CA VAL A 73 -10.58 -17.84 15.08
C VAL A 73 -11.35 -18.51 16.21
N ALA A 74 -12.39 -19.27 15.89
CA ALA A 74 -13.20 -19.96 16.88
C ALA A 74 -13.66 -21.31 16.31
N ALA A 75 -13.77 -22.33 17.14
CA ALA A 75 -14.27 -23.64 16.73
C ALA A 75 -15.82 -23.73 16.75
N HIS A 76 -16.49 -22.86 17.51
CA HIS A 76 -17.95 -22.84 17.65
C HIS A 76 -18.47 -21.48 18.15
N GLU A 77 -19.78 -21.24 17.96
CA GLU A 77 -20.44 -19.95 18.24
C GLU A 77 -20.25 -19.42 19.67
N ARG A 78 -20.24 -20.31 20.67
CA ARG A 78 -19.99 -19.91 22.07
C ARG A 78 -18.60 -19.30 22.28
N ALA A 79 -17.56 -19.87 21.67
CA ALA A 79 -16.21 -19.36 21.77
C ALA A 79 -16.10 -18.04 21.02
N LEU A 80 -16.76 -17.93 19.87
CA LEU A 80 -16.85 -16.67 19.12
C LEU A 80 -17.46 -15.56 19.99
N CYS A 81 -18.61 -15.80 20.63
CA CYS A 81 -19.26 -14.82 21.49
C CYS A 81 -18.38 -14.40 22.67
N ASP A 82 -17.72 -15.34 23.34
CA ASP A 82 -16.80 -15.06 24.44
C ASP A 82 -15.65 -14.14 24.01
N LEU A 83 -15.08 -14.37 22.82
CA LEU A 83 -14.00 -13.55 22.25
C LEU A 83 -14.51 -12.16 21.83
N LEU A 84 -15.64 -12.09 21.12
CA LEU A 84 -16.23 -10.83 20.67
C LEU A 84 -16.64 -9.91 21.84
N LEU A 85 -17.07 -10.48 22.97
CA LEU A 85 -17.37 -9.72 24.18
C LEU A 85 -16.14 -9.07 24.82
N ALA A 86 -14.96 -9.68 24.63
CA ALA A 86 -13.67 -9.17 25.10
C ALA A 86 -13.12 -8.03 24.21
N ALA A 87 -13.70 -7.80 23.03
CA ALA A 87 -13.31 -6.69 22.17
C ALA A 87 -13.60 -5.32 22.83
N PRO A 88 -12.74 -4.31 22.58
CA PRO A 88 -12.84 -2.99 23.21
C PRO A 88 -14.14 -2.26 22.83
N ARG A 89 -14.61 -1.38 23.73
CA ARG A 89 -15.74 -0.47 23.49
C ARG A 89 -15.23 0.85 22.94
N GLY A 90 -16.02 1.52 22.11
CA GLY A 90 -15.68 2.84 21.56
C GLY A 90 -14.66 2.83 20.42
N GLU A 91 -14.19 1.66 20.00
CA GLU A 91 -13.26 1.51 18.88
C GLU A 91 -13.99 1.01 17.62
N VAL A 92 -13.54 1.49 16.46
CA VAL A 92 -13.93 0.91 15.17
C VAL A 92 -12.99 -0.25 14.88
N ILE A 93 -13.54 -1.44 14.74
CA ILE A 93 -12.77 -2.67 14.60
C ILE A 93 -12.97 -3.25 13.19
N LEU A 94 -11.86 -3.52 12.51
CA LEU A 94 -11.79 -4.38 11.35
C LEU A 94 -11.54 -5.82 11.81
N PHE A 95 -12.57 -6.65 11.78
CA PHE A 95 -12.49 -8.06 12.09
C PHE A 95 -12.08 -8.86 10.85
N LEU A 96 -11.08 -9.73 11.03
CA LEU A 96 -10.72 -10.80 10.13
C LEU A 96 -11.29 -12.08 10.75
N MET A 97 -12.40 -12.56 10.20
CA MET A 97 -13.17 -13.68 10.74
C MET A 97 -12.81 -14.94 9.97
N VAL A 98 -12.26 -15.94 10.66
CA VAL A 98 -11.94 -17.23 10.04
C VAL A 98 -13.19 -18.12 10.05
N GLY A 99 -13.62 -18.57 8.87
CA GLY A 99 -14.83 -19.36 8.67
C GLY A 99 -16.09 -18.52 8.42
N GLU A 100 -17.12 -19.17 7.88
CA GLU A 100 -18.40 -18.55 7.53
C GLU A 100 -19.28 -18.35 8.77
N TRP A 101 -19.00 -17.29 9.53
CA TRP A 101 -19.87 -16.86 10.62
C TRP A 101 -21.04 -16.05 10.10
N THR A 102 -22.24 -16.32 10.62
CA THR A 102 -23.44 -15.61 10.17
C THR A 102 -23.45 -14.17 10.68
N LEU A 103 -23.88 -13.23 9.83
CA LEU A 103 -24.08 -11.82 10.19
C LEU A 103 -24.94 -11.60 11.45
N PRO A 104 -26.00 -12.38 11.72
CA PRO A 104 -26.78 -12.27 12.95
C PRO A 104 -25.94 -12.28 14.24
N THR A 105 -25.01 -13.23 14.40
CA THR A 105 -24.17 -13.33 15.61
C THR A 105 -23.31 -12.07 15.80
N LEU A 106 -22.79 -11.50 14.71
CA LEU A 106 -22.04 -10.25 14.74
C LEU A 106 -22.94 -9.04 15.01
N ALA A 107 -24.12 -8.99 14.39
CA ALA A 107 -25.09 -7.90 14.49
C ALA A 107 -25.76 -7.80 15.88
N GLU A 108 -25.73 -8.88 16.68
CA GLU A 108 -26.15 -8.82 18.07
C GLU A 108 -25.22 -7.92 18.91
N LEU A 109 -23.92 -7.95 18.62
CA LEU A 109 -22.88 -7.30 19.44
C LEU A 109 -22.30 -6.03 18.80
N PHE A 110 -22.35 -5.90 17.47
CA PHE A 110 -21.75 -4.81 16.72
C PHE A 110 -22.73 -4.16 15.73
N ASP A 111 -22.70 -2.83 15.66
CA ASP A 111 -23.25 -2.09 14.53
C ASP A 111 -22.16 -2.09 13.44
N GLY A 112 -22.42 -2.74 12.30
CA GLY A 112 -21.38 -3.10 11.33
C GLY A 112 -21.88 -3.67 10.02
N ARG A 113 -20.95 -4.00 9.13
CA ARG A 113 -21.23 -4.65 7.85
C ARG A 113 -20.07 -5.54 7.40
N THR A 114 -20.39 -6.58 6.65
CA THR A 114 -19.40 -7.37 5.92
C THR A 114 -18.78 -6.51 4.81
N LEU A 115 -17.47 -6.59 4.66
CA LEU A 115 -16.77 -6.02 3.51
C LEU A 115 -16.64 -7.10 2.44
N ALA A 116 -16.85 -6.73 1.17
CA ALA A 116 -16.65 -7.65 0.04
C ALA A 116 -15.24 -8.28 0.13
N PRO A 117 -15.07 -9.57 -0.25
CA PRO A 117 -13.75 -10.20 -0.32
C PRO A 117 -12.83 -9.33 -1.17
N ARG A 118 -11.65 -9.00 -0.63
CA ARG A 118 -10.72 -8.09 -1.30
C ARG A 118 -9.46 -8.83 -1.66
N GLU A 119 -8.99 -8.59 -2.88
CA GLU A 119 -7.69 -9.08 -3.32
C GLU A 119 -6.57 -8.62 -2.38
N THR A 120 -6.75 -7.53 -1.64
CA THR A 120 -5.80 -6.93 -0.67
C THR A 120 -5.55 -7.76 0.57
N LEU A 121 -6.49 -8.63 0.94
CA LEU A 121 -6.43 -9.41 2.18
C LEU A 121 -6.45 -10.92 1.89
N MET A 122 -5.84 -11.34 0.76
CA MET A 122 -5.69 -12.71 0.22
C MET A 122 -5.45 -13.80 1.28
N TYR A 123 -6.51 -14.18 1.97
CA TYR A 123 -6.57 -15.28 2.87
C TYR A 123 -7.88 -16.00 2.55
N PRO A 124 -7.84 -17.18 1.91
CA PRO A 124 -9.03 -17.98 1.73
C PRO A 124 -9.73 -18.17 3.08
N ASP A 125 -11.04 -18.34 3.10
CA ASP A 125 -11.80 -18.58 4.34
C ASP A 125 -11.75 -17.46 5.41
N ILE A 126 -11.20 -16.27 5.08
CA ILE A 126 -11.25 -15.10 5.94
C ILE A 126 -12.27 -14.10 5.41
N HIS A 127 -13.30 -13.86 6.22
CA HIS A 127 -14.35 -12.89 5.97
C HIS A 127 -14.05 -11.59 6.73
N LEU A 128 -14.27 -10.46 6.06
CA LEU A 128 -14.00 -9.16 6.65
C LEU A 128 -15.29 -8.54 7.16
N PHE A 129 -15.25 -8.04 8.39
CA PHE A 129 -16.37 -7.29 8.99
C PHE A 129 -15.82 -6.03 9.65
N VAL A 130 -16.37 -4.87 9.29
CA VAL A 130 -16.10 -3.64 10.04
C VAL A 130 -17.28 -3.36 10.94
N GLY A 131 -17.00 -3.08 12.21
CA GLY A 131 -18.04 -2.76 13.16
C GLY A 131 -17.54 -1.99 14.36
N VAL A 132 -18.47 -1.36 15.04
CA VAL A 132 -18.29 -0.73 16.34
C VAL A 132 -19.27 -1.37 17.30
N ARG A 133 -18.86 -1.57 18.55
CA ARG A 133 -19.71 -2.22 19.55
C ARG A 133 -21.02 -1.43 19.72
N ARG A 134 -22.16 -2.12 19.72
CA ARG A 134 -23.48 -1.46 19.66
C ARG A 134 -23.61 -0.34 20.67
N GLY A 135 -24.11 0.81 20.20
CA GLY A 135 -24.25 2.03 21.01
C GLY A 135 -22.98 2.86 21.17
N SER A 136 -21.88 2.54 20.48
CA SER A 136 -20.63 3.33 20.53
C SER A 136 -20.34 4.16 19.26
N GLY A 137 -21.26 4.20 18.28
CA GLY A 137 -21.15 5.03 17.07
C GLY A 137 -21.59 4.31 15.80
N THR A 138 -21.26 4.89 14.64
CA THR A 138 -21.48 4.30 13.31
C THR A 138 -20.12 3.97 12.67
N PRO A 139 -19.93 2.77 12.10
CA PRO A 139 -18.67 2.42 11.46
C PRO A 139 -18.49 3.19 10.14
N PRO A 140 -17.25 3.56 9.78
CA PRO A 140 -16.94 4.26 8.54
C PRO A 140 -17.10 3.35 7.32
N ASP A 141 -17.22 3.97 6.14
CA ASP A 141 -17.07 3.25 4.88
C ASP A 141 -15.58 2.89 4.69
N ILE A 142 -15.34 1.63 4.37
CA ILE A 142 -14.02 1.09 4.05
C ILE A 142 -14.22 0.35 2.72
N ASP A 143 -13.42 0.68 1.70
CA ASP A 143 -13.32 0.14 0.33
C ASP A 143 -11.82 -0.09 -0.04
N ASP A 144 -11.54 -0.72 -1.19
CA ASP A 144 -10.15 -1.07 -1.57
C ASP A 144 -9.28 0.18 -1.81
N ASP A 145 -9.90 1.29 -2.21
CA ASP A 145 -9.19 2.55 -2.41
C ASP A 145 -8.87 3.24 -1.08
N THR A 146 -9.73 3.08 -0.06
CA THR A 146 -9.55 3.64 1.29
C THR A 146 -8.79 2.72 2.25
N LEU A 147 -8.65 1.42 1.96
CA LEU A 147 -7.82 0.48 2.73
C LEU A 147 -6.33 0.79 2.71
N PHE A 148 -5.88 1.63 1.77
CA PHE A 148 -4.52 2.15 1.70
C PHE A 148 -4.47 3.67 1.50
N ARG A 149 -5.64 4.34 1.52
CA ARG A 149 -5.79 5.80 1.51
C ARG A 149 -6.76 6.18 2.62
N GLY A 150 -6.22 6.36 3.81
CA GLY A 150 -7.00 6.82 4.94
C GLY A 150 -6.26 7.93 5.65
N PRO A 151 -6.82 9.15 5.75
CA PRO A 151 -6.33 10.12 6.70
C PRO A 151 -6.47 9.54 8.14
N PRO A 152 -5.72 10.10 9.10
CA PRO A 152 -5.62 9.65 10.49
C PRO A 152 -6.90 9.83 11.34
N LEU A 153 -8.09 9.68 10.75
CA LEU A 153 -9.39 10.09 11.31
C LEU A 153 -9.81 9.42 12.63
N ALA A 154 -9.03 8.48 13.18
CA ALA A 154 -9.12 8.11 14.59
C ALA A 154 -7.79 7.70 15.24
N ARG A 155 -6.63 8.19 14.75
CA ARG A 155 -5.32 7.83 15.33
C ARG A 155 -5.07 8.44 16.71
N ALA A 156 -5.83 9.48 17.09
CA ALA A 156 -5.75 10.11 18.41
C ALA A 156 -6.25 9.20 19.57
N ALA A 157 -6.91 8.08 19.26
CA ALA A 157 -7.35 7.10 20.26
C ALA A 157 -6.40 5.89 20.40
N LEU A 158 -5.32 5.83 19.61
CA LEU A 158 -4.30 4.78 19.76
C LEU A 158 -3.52 5.01 21.06
N PRO A 159 -3.09 3.94 21.76
CA PRO A 159 -2.15 4.09 22.86
C PRO A 159 -0.90 4.83 22.35
N PRO A 160 -0.25 5.65 23.18
CA PRO A 160 0.92 6.41 22.76
C PRO A 160 1.96 5.45 22.20
N ALA A 161 2.26 5.61 20.92
CA ALA A 161 3.23 4.78 20.23
C ALA A 161 4.63 5.02 20.82
N PRO A 162 5.51 4.01 20.82
CA PRO A 162 6.87 4.20 21.30
C PRO A 162 7.59 5.17 20.36
N VAL A 163 7.81 6.40 20.83
CA VAL A 163 8.69 7.38 20.18
C VAL A 163 10.01 7.41 20.94
N GLY A 164 11.10 7.11 20.24
CA GLY A 164 12.45 7.14 20.81
C GLY A 164 12.91 5.85 21.49
N ARG A 165 12.11 4.78 21.43
CA ARG A 165 12.57 3.44 21.85
C ARG A 165 13.74 3.01 20.97
N THR A 166 14.80 2.49 21.60
CA THR A 166 15.98 2.00 20.87
C THR A 166 15.80 0.52 20.51
N LEU A 167 16.04 0.16 19.24
CA LEU A 167 16.24 -1.24 18.84
C LEU A 167 17.74 -1.51 18.70
N SER A 168 18.19 -2.60 19.33
CA SER A 168 19.62 -2.93 19.44
C SER A 168 19.99 -4.30 18.84
N SER A 169 19.01 -5.09 18.41
CA SER A 169 19.22 -6.47 17.95
C SER A 169 18.79 -6.67 16.50
N ALA A 170 19.67 -7.29 15.71
CA ALA A 170 19.33 -7.71 14.34
C ALA A 170 18.35 -8.90 14.30
N LYS A 171 18.13 -9.58 15.44
CA LYS A 171 17.16 -10.67 15.58
C LYS A 171 15.77 -10.18 15.98
N ASP A 172 15.61 -8.87 16.22
CA ASP A 172 14.30 -8.28 16.49
C ASP A 172 13.36 -8.52 15.30
N LEU A 173 12.10 -8.88 15.60
CA LEU A 173 11.11 -9.21 14.57
C LEU A 173 10.83 -8.01 13.66
N ILE A 174 10.88 -6.79 14.20
CA ILE A 174 10.71 -5.56 13.43
C ILE A 174 11.87 -5.38 12.46
N VAL A 175 13.12 -5.58 12.92
CA VAL A 175 14.30 -5.48 12.05
C VAL A 175 14.27 -6.57 10.98
N ALA A 176 13.93 -7.81 11.34
CA ALA A 176 13.75 -8.89 10.39
C ALA A 176 12.70 -8.53 9.33
N ARG A 177 11.59 -7.89 9.75
CA ARG A 177 10.55 -7.41 8.83
C ARG A 177 11.11 -6.44 7.79
N LEU A 178 11.84 -5.43 8.23
CA LEU A 178 12.36 -4.40 7.32
C LEU A 178 13.36 -4.96 6.31
N ARG A 179 14.18 -5.95 6.69
CA ARG A 179 15.14 -6.57 5.77
C ARG A 179 14.46 -7.25 4.59
N ASP A 180 13.32 -7.93 4.79
CA ASP A 180 12.69 -8.60 3.65
C ASP A 180 12.05 -7.59 2.68
N LEU A 181 11.72 -6.36 3.15
CA LEU A 181 11.27 -5.27 2.26
C LEU A 181 12.40 -4.77 1.32
N GLY A 182 13.65 -5.17 1.56
CA GLY A 182 14.76 -4.91 0.65
C GLY A 182 14.59 -5.56 -0.72
N ASN A 183 13.84 -6.66 -0.83
CA ASN A 183 13.59 -7.37 -2.08
C ASN A 183 12.10 -7.40 -2.49
N ALA A 184 11.83 -7.62 -3.78
CA ALA A 184 10.47 -7.54 -4.33
C ALA A 184 9.54 -8.64 -3.79
N ALA A 185 10.05 -9.84 -3.50
CA ALA A 185 9.24 -10.92 -2.95
C ALA A 185 8.76 -10.58 -1.53
N GLY A 186 9.64 -10.06 -0.68
CA GLY A 186 9.27 -9.63 0.67
C GLY A 186 8.32 -8.43 0.67
N ARG A 187 8.52 -7.44 -0.23
CA ARG A 187 7.55 -6.33 -0.40
C ARG A 187 6.17 -6.84 -0.81
N ARG A 188 6.09 -7.75 -1.79
CA ARG A 188 4.81 -8.34 -2.23
C ARG A 188 4.15 -9.16 -1.13
N ALA A 189 4.90 -10.02 -0.45
CA ALA A 189 4.40 -10.87 0.61
C ALA A 189 3.86 -10.07 1.80
N ARG A 190 4.47 -8.91 2.10
CA ARG A 190 4.07 -8.04 3.20
C ARG A 190 3.10 -6.94 2.83
N GLY A 191 2.94 -6.62 1.54
CA GLY A 191 2.18 -5.44 1.12
C GLY A 191 2.74 -4.14 1.69
N GLN A 192 4.07 -4.04 1.78
CA GLN A 192 4.77 -2.90 2.36
C GLN A 192 5.97 -2.51 1.49
N PHE A 193 6.38 -1.25 1.59
CA PHE A 193 7.59 -0.72 0.99
C PHE A 193 8.28 0.27 1.91
N LEU A 194 9.53 0.60 1.58
CA LEU A 194 10.34 1.53 2.36
C LEU A 194 10.46 2.88 1.64
N ALA A 195 10.32 3.96 2.40
CA ALA A 195 10.64 5.32 1.98
C ALA A 195 11.86 5.82 2.78
N GLU A 196 12.85 6.35 2.08
CA GLU A 196 14.13 6.77 2.65
C GLU A 196 14.25 8.31 2.69
N GLY A 197 14.50 8.89 3.87
CA GLY A 197 14.76 10.31 4.07
C GLY A 197 13.60 11.14 4.62
N SER A 198 13.95 12.25 5.27
CA SER A 198 13.03 13.08 6.07
C SER A 198 11.86 13.67 5.27
N LEU A 199 12.09 14.08 4.02
CA LEU A 199 11.03 14.62 3.15
C LEU A 199 9.96 13.57 2.85
N LEU A 200 10.38 12.34 2.51
CA LEU A 200 9.44 11.26 2.19
C LEU A 200 8.70 10.79 3.44
N ALA A 201 9.40 10.69 4.56
CA ALA A 201 8.80 10.39 5.85
C ALA A 201 7.70 11.41 6.22
N SER A 202 8.00 12.70 6.08
CA SER A 202 7.03 13.78 6.34
C SER A 202 5.80 13.68 5.43
N ARG A 203 5.99 13.47 4.12
CA ARG A 203 4.90 13.28 3.15
C ARG A 203 4.07 12.03 3.41
N ALA A 204 4.72 10.96 3.87
CA ALA A 204 4.02 9.73 4.21
C ALA A 204 3.09 9.94 5.42
N LEU A 205 3.51 10.74 6.41
CA LEU A 205 2.65 11.11 7.54
C LEU A 205 1.48 12.03 7.16
N ASP A 206 1.50 12.68 5.99
CA ASP A 206 0.36 13.47 5.51
C ASP A 206 -0.81 12.55 5.13
N ASP A 207 -0.56 11.62 4.21
CA ASP A 207 -1.65 10.93 3.49
C ASP A 207 -1.47 9.41 3.34
N LEU A 208 -0.39 8.83 3.89
CA LEU A 208 -0.08 7.41 3.72
C LEU A 208 -0.27 6.60 5.01
N PRO A 209 -0.59 5.30 4.88
CA PRO A 209 -0.66 4.37 6.00
C PRO A 209 0.76 3.97 6.45
N VAL A 210 1.40 4.85 7.22
CA VAL A 210 2.70 4.58 7.82
C VAL A 210 2.56 3.54 8.94
N GLU A 211 3.33 2.47 8.83
CA GLU A 211 3.44 1.44 9.86
C GLU A 211 4.33 1.92 11.00
N ASP A 212 5.57 2.29 10.69
CA ASP A 212 6.55 2.79 11.65
C ASP A 212 7.77 3.43 10.97
N MET A 213 8.57 4.09 11.80
CA MET A 213 9.71 4.90 11.41
C MET A 213 10.98 4.46 12.15
N PHE A 214 12.12 4.46 11.46
CA PHE A 214 13.41 4.05 12.00
C PHE A 214 14.43 5.12 11.70
N TYR A 215 15.10 5.64 12.72
CA TYR A 215 15.99 6.77 12.56
C TYR A 215 17.33 6.58 13.28
N THR A 216 18.38 7.18 12.72
CA THR A 216 19.72 7.19 13.32
C THR A 216 19.93 8.46 14.16
N GLY A 217 21.07 8.55 14.84
CA GLY A 217 21.47 9.77 15.54
C GLY A 217 21.63 10.99 14.62
N GLU A 218 21.74 10.80 13.31
CA GLU A 218 21.82 11.87 12.32
C GLU A 218 20.53 12.69 12.26
N LEU A 219 19.36 12.05 12.32
CA LEU A 219 18.07 12.75 12.30
C LEU A 219 17.93 13.72 13.47
N LEU A 220 18.46 13.37 14.64
CA LEU A 220 18.40 14.23 15.83
C LEU A 220 19.26 15.50 15.71
N ARG A 221 20.17 15.53 14.75
CA ARG A 221 20.99 16.72 14.43
C ARG A 221 20.35 17.59 13.35
N ASP A 222 19.36 17.06 12.64
CA ASP A 222 18.57 17.79 11.64
C ASP A 222 17.50 18.64 12.36
N PRO A 223 17.41 19.97 12.12
CA PRO A 223 16.35 20.80 12.67
C PRO A 223 14.93 20.31 12.35
N ALA A 224 14.74 19.61 11.24
CA ALA A 224 13.46 19.01 10.86
C ALA A 224 13.18 17.67 11.57
N GLY A 225 14.17 17.08 12.25
CA GLY A 225 14.06 15.76 12.87
C GLY A 225 13.12 15.72 14.07
N ALA A 226 13.27 16.64 15.02
CA ALA A 226 12.41 16.69 16.21
C ALA A 226 10.92 16.97 15.87
N PRO A 227 10.58 17.95 15.00
CA PRO A 227 9.20 18.14 14.54
C PRO A 227 8.61 16.91 13.86
N LEU A 228 9.41 16.19 13.07
CA LEU A 228 8.97 14.97 12.39
C LEU A 228 8.64 13.85 13.38
N LEU A 229 9.47 13.64 14.41
CA LEU A 229 9.22 12.63 15.44
C LEU A 229 8.04 13.00 16.35
N GLN A 230 7.88 14.30 16.67
CA GLN A 230 6.71 14.77 17.40
C GLN A 230 5.44 14.49 16.62
N ARG A 231 5.42 14.83 15.32
CA ARG A 231 4.29 14.56 14.45
C ARG A 231 3.97 13.06 14.35
N ALA A 232 4.98 12.20 14.30
CA ALA A 232 4.78 10.76 14.33
C ALA A 232 4.09 10.32 15.63
N GLY A 233 4.53 10.85 16.78
CA GLY A 233 3.89 10.62 18.08
C GLY A 233 2.45 11.09 18.16
N ASP A 234 2.17 12.31 17.67
CA ASP A 234 0.81 12.88 17.62
C ASP A 234 -0.15 12.03 16.76
N LEU A 235 0.40 11.35 15.76
CA LEU A 235 -0.32 10.42 14.87
C LEU A 235 -0.30 8.96 15.36
N GLY A 236 0.28 8.67 16.53
CA GLY A 236 0.38 7.30 17.04
C GLY A 236 1.24 6.36 16.17
N VAL A 237 2.17 6.92 15.39
CA VAL A 237 3.12 6.15 14.57
C VAL A 237 4.37 5.84 15.38
N PRO A 238 4.71 4.54 15.60
CA PRO A 238 5.94 4.16 16.27
C PRO A 238 7.19 4.69 15.57
N ALA A 239 8.13 5.22 16.36
CA ALA A 239 9.40 5.72 15.85
C ALA A 239 10.56 5.17 16.70
N TYR A 240 11.38 4.34 16.09
CA TYR A 240 12.47 3.62 16.73
C TYR A 240 13.83 4.23 16.39
N ARG A 241 14.64 4.45 17.42
CA ARG A 241 16.04 4.80 17.25
C ARG A 241 16.85 3.54 16.98
N ILE A 242 17.68 3.55 15.93
CA ILE A 242 18.57 2.45 15.59
C ILE A 242 20.00 2.95 15.37
N SER A 243 20.98 2.03 15.43
CA SER A 243 22.37 2.33 15.06
C SER A 243 22.56 2.33 13.55
N ASP A 244 23.62 2.99 13.08
CA ASP A 244 24.01 2.98 11.66
C ASP A 244 24.26 1.56 11.13
N GLY A 245 24.79 0.67 11.99
CA GLY A 245 24.98 -0.73 11.66
C GLY A 245 23.67 -1.47 11.40
N LEU A 246 22.62 -1.25 12.22
CA LEU A 246 21.30 -1.80 11.96
C LEU A 246 20.63 -1.16 10.74
N MET A 247 20.79 0.15 10.54
CA MET A 247 20.31 0.83 9.34
C MET A 247 20.92 0.23 8.07
N GLY A 248 22.22 -0.08 8.11
CA GLY A 248 22.93 -0.73 7.01
C GLY A 248 22.47 -2.16 6.70
N LEU A 249 21.76 -2.84 7.61
CA LEU A 249 21.11 -4.13 7.33
C LEU A 249 19.75 -3.94 6.63
N ILE A 250 19.09 -2.80 6.84
CA ILE A 250 17.77 -2.49 6.28
C ILE A 250 17.90 -1.95 4.86
N THR A 251 18.89 -1.09 4.62
CA THR A 251 19.10 -0.45 3.32
C THR A 251 20.56 -0.46 2.84
N PRO A 252 20.79 -0.76 1.55
CA PRO A 252 22.11 -0.64 0.95
C PRO A 252 22.46 0.80 0.56
N THR A 253 21.54 1.77 0.67
CA THR A 253 21.76 3.17 0.26
C THR A 253 22.94 3.81 1.00
N ARG A 254 23.79 4.53 0.26
CA ARG A 254 24.94 5.28 0.79
C ARG A 254 24.97 6.72 0.23
N PRO A 255 25.26 7.76 1.04
CA PRO A 255 25.35 7.73 2.52
C PRO A 255 24.07 7.19 3.16
N LEU A 256 24.18 6.67 4.40
CA LEU A 256 23.03 6.08 5.08
C LEU A 256 21.93 7.13 5.25
N PRO A 257 20.66 6.79 5.03
CA PRO A 257 19.58 7.73 5.30
C PRO A 257 19.44 7.94 6.82
N ALA A 258 19.21 9.18 7.22
CA ALA A 258 18.93 9.53 8.62
C ALA A 258 17.64 8.88 9.15
N ILE A 259 16.70 8.56 8.25
CA ILE A 259 15.43 7.91 8.56
C ILE A 259 14.94 7.01 7.42
N VAL A 260 14.33 5.89 7.77
CA VAL A 260 13.58 4.98 6.89
C VAL A 260 12.19 4.81 7.46
N THR A 261 11.17 4.87 6.60
CA THR A 261 9.76 4.74 6.97
C THR A 261 9.17 3.52 6.26
N ALA A 262 8.54 2.62 7.01
CA ALA A 262 7.79 1.50 6.45
C ALA A 262 6.35 1.94 6.20
N ILE A 263 5.86 1.69 4.98
CA ILE A 263 4.57 2.16 4.52
C ILE A 263 3.79 0.98 3.95
N TRP A 264 2.52 0.87 4.33
CA TRP A 264 1.61 -0.09 3.71
C TRP A 264 1.29 0.34 2.28
N GLY A 265 1.45 -0.58 1.35
CA GLY A 265 1.16 -0.33 -0.05
C GLY A 265 1.61 -1.49 -0.92
N ARG A 266 0.79 -1.78 -1.93
CA ARG A 266 1.05 -2.82 -2.91
C ARG A 266 0.66 -2.35 -4.30
N VAL A 267 1.28 -2.96 -5.30
CA VAL A 267 0.83 -2.83 -6.69
C VAL A 267 -0.38 -3.73 -6.87
N ARG A 268 -1.46 -3.19 -7.44
CA ARG A 268 -2.72 -3.91 -7.67
C ARG A 268 -2.73 -4.54 -9.06
N ASP A 269 -3.48 -5.61 -9.27
CA ASP A 269 -3.65 -6.12 -10.63
C ASP A 269 -4.60 -5.23 -11.42
N VAL A 270 -4.30 -5.01 -12.70
CA VAL A 270 -5.13 -4.17 -13.57
C VAL A 270 -6.56 -4.71 -13.75
N ALA A 271 -6.81 -5.99 -13.48
CA ALA A 271 -8.13 -6.60 -13.46
C ALA A 271 -9.09 -5.94 -12.44
N ALA A 272 -8.57 -5.34 -11.37
CA ALA A 272 -9.34 -4.59 -10.38
C ALA A 272 -9.59 -3.12 -10.79
N TYR A 273 -8.90 -2.61 -11.81
CA TYR A 273 -8.99 -1.21 -12.20
C TYR A 273 -10.25 -0.91 -13.00
N ARG A 274 -10.95 0.18 -12.64
CA ARG A 274 -12.16 0.65 -13.33
C ARG A 274 -11.96 2.14 -13.67
N PRO A 275 -11.60 2.47 -14.92
CA PRO A 275 -11.36 3.86 -15.30
C PRO A 275 -12.60 4.73 -15.10
N GLY A 276 -12.41 5.91 -14.50
CA GLY A 276 -13.43 6.93 -14.43
C GLY A 276 -13.74 7.56 -15.80
N LYS A 277 -14.88 8.26 -15.89
CA LYS A 277 -15.27 9.02 -17.10
C LYS A 277 -14.29 10.13 -17.49
N GLN A 278 -13.38 10.45 -16.59
CA GLN A 278 -12.44 11.56 -16.66
C GLN A 278 -10.98 11.07 -16.55
N ALA A 279 -10.77 9.76 -16.69
CA ALA A 279 -9.48 9.11 -16.48
C ALA A 279 -8.43 9.56 -17.49
N VAL A 280 -7.26 9.92 -16.98
CA VAL A 280 -6.03 9.99 -17.77
C VAL A 280 -5.10 8.95 -17.17
N ILE A 281 -4.74 7.95 -17.97
CA ILE A 281 -3.93 6.82 -17.51
C ILE A 281 -2.56 6.91 -18.17
N LEU A 282 -1.50 6.78 -17.37
CA LEU A 282 -0.17 6.57 -17.92
C LEU A 282 0.17 5.08 -17.84
N VAL A 283 0.67 4.52 -18.93
CA VAL A 283 1.14 3.14 -19.00
C VAL A 283 2.64 3.16 -19.26
N ALA A 284 3.40 2.53 -18.36
CA ALA A 284 4.84 2.34 -18.46
C ALA A 284 5.13 0.89 -18.88
N GLU A 285 5.50 0.67 -20.14
CA GLU A 285 5.90 -0.64 -20.66
C GLU A 285 7.41 -0.83 -20.50
N GLN A 286 7.81 -1.85 -19.72
CA GLN A 286 9.19 -2.32 -19.59
C GLN A 286 10.25 -1.26 -19.22
N ILE A 287 9.89 -0.18 -18.52
CA ILE A 287 10.85 0.78 -17.97
C ILE A 287 11.73 0.05 -16.95
N SER A 288 13.00 -0.16 -17.30
CA SER A 288 13.87 -1.09 -16.54
C SER A 288 14.64 -0.40 -15.43
N ASN A 289 14.89 0.91 -15.56
CA ASN A 289 15.57 1.68 -14.53
C ASN A 289 14.57 2.17 -13.45
N PRO A 290 14.72 1.80 -12.17
CA PRO A 290 13.82 2.24 -11.11
C PRO A 290 13.74 3.76 -10.96
N GLU A 291 14.83 4.50 -11.16
CA GLU A 291 14.82 5.97 -11.06
C GLU A 291 14.01 6.62 -12.18
N ASN A 292 14.10 6.08 -13.41
CA ASN A 292 13.28 6.52 -14.53
C ASN A 292 11.79 6.22 -14.31
N LEU A 293 11.47 5.03 -13.79
CA LEU A 293 10.11 4.70 -13.41
C LEU A 293 9.61 5.67 -12.32
N GLY A 294 10.41 5.95 -11.31
CA GLY A 294 10.06 6.89 -10.24
C GLY A 294 9.81 8.30 -10.76
N MET A 295 10.67 8.82 -11.64
CA MET A 295 10.42 10.11 -12.31
C MET A 295 9.12 10.10 -13.12
N THR A 296 8.84 9.01 -13.81
CA THR A 296 7.60 8.82 -14.59
C THR A 296 6.36 8.82 -13.69
N LEU A 297 6.39 8.12 -12.55
CA LEU A 297 5.33 8.15 -11.54
C LEU A 297 5.11 9.55 -10.98
N ARG A 298 6.19 10.27 -10.66
CA ARG A 298 6.13 11.65 -10.18
C ARG A 298 5.47 12.59 -11.18
N THR A 299 5.81 12.43 -12.45
CA THR A 299 5.25 13.23 -13.53
C THR A 299 3.76 12.94 -13.72
N ALA A 300 3.35 11.66 -13.68
CA ALA A 300 1.95 11.26 -13.77
C ALA A 300 1.10 11.86 -12.65
N ASP A 301 1.57 11.71 -11.42
CA ASP A 301 0.94 12.26 -10.22
C ASP A 301 0.86 13.80 -10.27
N ALA A 302 1.93 14.49 -10.68
CA ALA A 302 1.91 15.93 -10.85
C ALA A 302 0.98 16.42 -11.98
N ALA A 303 0.79 15.65 -13.04
CA ALA A 303 -0.15 15.96 -14.12
C ALA A 303 -1.61 15.64 -13.75
N GLY A 304 -1.85 15.01 -12.59
CA GLY A 304 -3.18 14.58 -12.17
C GLY A 304 -3.70 13.38 -12.97
N ALA A 305 -2.81 12.46 -13.37
CA ALA A 305 -3.22 11.17 -13.91
C ALA A 305 -4.03 10.39 -12.85
N GLU A 306 -5.07 9.70 -13.29
CA GLU A 306 -5.95 8.91 -12.42
C GLU A 306 -5.25 7.66 -11.91
N ALA A 307 -4.42 7.03 -12.75
CA ALA A 307 -3.65 5.85 -12.41
C ALA A 307 -2.40 5.72 -13.28
N VAL A 308 -1.42 4.97 -12.78
CA VAL A 308 -0.30 4.44 -13.57
C VAL A 308 -0.41 2.93 -13.67
N VAL A 309 -0.25 2.39 -14.88
CA VAL A 309 -0.13 0.96 -15.14
C VAL A 309 1.30 0.64 -15.52
N VAL A 310 1.92 -0.31 -14.82
CA VAL A 310 3.28 -0.79 -15.09
C VAL A 310 3.18 -2.18 -15.71
N ALA A 311 3.67 -2.32 -16.94
CA ALA A 311 3.70 -3.56 -17.69
C ALA A 311 5.14 -4.08 -17.80
N GLY A 312 5.57 -4.86 -16.80
CA GLY A 312 6.95 -5.33 -16.66
C GLY A 312 7.95 -4.24 -16.25
N GLY A 313 9.24 -4.55 -16.31
CA GLY A 313 10.32 -3.62 -15.93
C GLY A 313 10.59 -3.57 -14.42
N ALA A 314 10.99 -2.38 -13.95
CA ALA A 314 11.33 -2.13 -12.55
C ALA A 314 10.11 -2.22 -11.63
N ASP A 315 10.33 -2.67 -10.39
CA ASP A 315 9.30 -2.64 -9.35
C ASP A 315 9.03 -1.19 -8.92
N PRO A 316 7.80 -0.66 -9.03
CA PRO A 316 7.45 0.70 -8.61
C PRO A 316 7.61 0.94 -7.10
N LEU A 317 7.69 -0.13 -6.30
CA LEU A 317 7.94 -0.07 -4.85
C LEU A 317 9.42 -0.26 -4.50
N HIS A 318 10.31 -0.36 -5.48
CA HIS A 318 11.75 -0.38 -5.24
C HIS A 318 12.22 0.95 -4.64
N ARG A 319 13.14 0.90 -3.66
CA ARG A 319 13.62 2.08 -2.91
C ARG A 319 14.08 3.25 -3.80
N GLU A 320 14.77 2.96 -4.90
CA GLU A 320 15.25 3.98 -5.84
C GLU A 320 14.10 4.62 -6.63
N CYS A 321 13.08 3.83 -6.99
CA CYS A 321 11.86 4.32 -7.61
C CYS A 321 11.07 5.21 -6.65
N VAL A 322 10.84 4.74 -5.41
CA VAL A 322 10.16 5.51 -4.36
C VAL A 322 10.88 6.84 -4.08
N ARG A 323 12.22 6.81 -4.05
CA ARG A 323 13.06 8.00 -3.87
C ARG A 323 12.92 8.99 -5.03
N ALA A 324 13.01 8.51 -6.27
CA ALA A 324 12.86 9.34 -7.47
C ALA A 324 11.42 9.89 -7.62
N ALA A 325 10.42 9.13 -7.21
CA ALA A 325 9.00 9.49 -7.23
C ALA A 325 8.64 10.64 -6.28
N ARG A 326 9.50 10.92 -5.28
CA ARG A 326 9.31 12.00 -4.29
C ARG A 326 7.90 12.01 -3.67
N GLY A 327 7.36 10.86 -3.30
CA GLY A 327 6.03 10.77 -2.65
C GLY A 327 4.84 10.66 -3.61
N ALA A 328 5.07 10.43 -4.91
CA ALA A 328 4.00 10.00 -5.80
C ALA A 328 3.56 8.55 -5.50
N VAL A 329 4.51 7.67 -5.16
CA VAL A 329 4.20 6.30 -4.71
C VAL A 329 3.34 6.37 -3.43
N GLY A 330 2.14 5.81 -3.50
CA GLY A 330 1.11 5.87 -2.46
C GLY A 330 0.01 6.91 -2.73
N ARG A 331 0.32 8.01 -3.42
CA ARG A 331 -0.67 9.06 -3.78
C ARG A 331 -1.36 8.82 -5.11
N ILE A 332 -0.66 8.27 -6.10
CA ILE A 332 -1.26 7.82 -7.36
C ILE A 332 -1.52 6.31 -7.32
N PRO A 333 -2.70 5.81 -7.76
CA PRO A 333 -2.94 4.39 -7.94
C PRO A 333 -1.94 3.77 -8.91
N ILE A 334 -1.30 2.67 -8.51
CA ILE A 334 -0.36 1.93 -9.37
C ILE A 334 -0.88 0.51 -9.55
N TYR A 335 -0.98 0.09 -10.81
CA TYR A 335 -1.42 -1.25 -11.20
C TYR A 335 -0.33 -1.97 -12.00
N SER A 336 -0.23 -3.28 -11.84
CA SER A 336 0.57 -4.16 -12.68
C SER A 336 -0.29 -4.76 -13.77
N CYS A 337 0.24 -4.85 -14.98
CA CYS A 337 -0.42 -5.50 -16.11
C CYS A 337 0.51 -6.54 -16.73
N ALA A 338 0.10 -7.81 -16.69
CA ALA A 338 0.89 -8.92 -17.26
C ALA A 338 0.73 -9.03 -18.78
N ASP A 339 -0.49 -8.81 -19.30
CA ASP A 339 -0.81 -8.84 -20.73
C ASP A 339 -1.33 -7.47 -21.18
N LEU A 340 -0.39 -6.59 -21.54
CA LEU A 340 -0.69 -5.22 -21.94
C LEU A 340 -1.53 -5.14 -23.23
N PRO A 341 -1.19 -5.87 -24.32
CA PRO A 341 -2.01 -5.86 -25.53
C PRO A 341 -3.48 -6.26 -25.30
N ALA A 342 -3.72 -7.31 -24.50
CA ALA A 342 -5.09 -7.73 -24.17
C ALA A 342 -5.84 -6.66 -23.38
N TRP A 343 -5.19 -6.04 -22.39
CA TRP A 343 -5.79 -4.99 -21.58
C TRP A 343 -6.05 -3.71 -22.39
N ILE A 344 -5.16 -3.32 -23.31
CA ILE A 344 -5.41 -2.25 -24.28
C ILE A 344 -6.66 -2.54 -25.11
N GLY A 345 -6.83 -3.80 -25.55
CA GLY A 345 -8.05 -4.23 -26.24
C GLY A 345 -9.32 -3.99 -25.40
N GLN A 346 -9.28 -4.29 -24.10
CA GLN A 346 -10.41 -4.04 -23.18
C GLN A 346 -10.71 -2.55 -22.99
N LEU A 347 -9.70 -1.69 -22.86
CA LEU A 347 -9.92 -0.24 -22.79
C LEU A 347 -10.61 0.28 -24.05
N ARG A 348 -10.20 -0.21 -25.22
CA ARG A 348 -10.78 0.19 -26.49
C ARG A 348 -12.24 -0.23 -26.63
N THR A 349 -12.62 -1.42 -26.16
CA THR A 349 -14.05 -1.84 -26.16
C THR A 349 -14.89 -1.02 -25.19
N GLN A 350 -14.28 -0.41 -24.17
CA GLN A 350 -14.90 0.55 -23.26
C GLN A 350 -14.93 1.99 -23.81
N GLY A 351 -14.43 2.22 -25.03
CA GLY A 351 -14.38 3.54 -25.64
C GLY A 351 -13.24 4.44 -25.15
N ILE A 352 -12.22 3.87 -24.49
CA ILE A 352 -11.04 4.60 -24.00
C ILE A 352 -9.91 4.44 -25.03
N PRO A 353 -9.55 5.48 -25.80
CA PRO A 353 -8.44 5.42 -26.73
C PRO A 353 -7.11 5.24 -26.00
N VAL A 354 -6.21 4.49 -26.64
CA VAL A 354 -4.85 4.24 -26.16
C VAL A 354 -3.85 4.80 -27.16
N VAL A 355 -2.99 5.71 -26.70
CA VAL A 355 -2.01 6.41 -27.54
C VAL A 355 -0.61 5.93 -27.18
N GLY A 356 0.08 5.27 -28.12
CA GLY A 356 1.45 4.82 -27.95
C GLY A 356 2.47 5.88 -28.39
N ALA A 357 3.46 6.18 -27.55
CA ALA A 357 4.54 7.09 -27.89
C ALA A 357 5.73 6.33 -28.49
N THR A 358 6.11 6.66 -29.72
CA THR A 358 7.26 6.07 -30.44
C THR A 358 7.89 7.07 -31.39
N GLY A 359 9.21 6.98 -31.60
CA GLY A 359 9.91 7.82 -32.58
C GLY A 359 9.65 7.42 -34.04
N ASN A 360 9.14 6.21 -34.27
CA ASN A 360 9.08 5.57 -35.60
C ASN A 360 7.75 5.79 -36.33
N VAL A 361 7.15 6.98 -36.20
CA VAL A 361 5.89 7.34 -36.88
C VAL A 361 5.91 8.78 -37.37
N GLU A 362 5.22 9.07 -38.46
CA GLU A 362 5.17 10.44 -39.00
C GLU A 362 4.31 11.37 -38.14
N ARG A 363 3.22 10.85 -37.55
CA ARG A 363 2.23 11.66 -36.84
C ARG A 363 2.81 12.22 -35.54
N GLU A 364 2.76 13.54 -35.40
CA GLU A 364 3.28 14.23 -34.23
C GLU A 364 2.23 14.32 -33.11
N LEU A 365 2.71 14.44 -31.87
CA LEU A 365 1.88 14.65 -30.69
C LEU A 365 0.88 15.80 -30.89
N TYR A 366 1.29 16.87 -31.57
CA TYR A 366 0.48 18.07 -31.72
C TYR A 366 -0.67 17.93 -32.73
N ASP A 367 -0.62 16.89 -33.57
CA ASP A 367 -1.58 16.67 -34.66
C ASP A 367 -2.64 15.60 -34.33
N VAL A 368 -2.52 14.92 -33.18
CA VAL A 368 -3.53 13.97 -32.71
C VAL A 368 -4.53 14.59 -31.76
N ASP A 369 -5.75 14.06 -31.73
CA ASP A 369 -6.65 14.29 -30.62
C ASP A 369 -6.28 13.42 -29.41
N LEU A 370 -6.38 14.01 -28.21
CA LEU A 370 -6.17 13.33 -26.93
C LEU A 370 -7.43 13.50 -26.06
N PRO A 371 -8.57 12.89 -26.46
CA PRO A 371 -9.84 13.06 -25.75
C PRO A 371 -9.79 12.36 -24.40
N ILE A 372 -10.48 12.91 -23.39
CA ILE A 372 -10.58 12.29 -22.06
C ILE A 372 -11.92 11.54 -21.98
N PRO A 373 -11.95 10.28 -21.51
CA PRO A 373 -10.84 9.52 -20.94
C PRO A 373 -9.85 8.98 -21.98
N LEU A 374 -8.56 8.81 -21.61
CA LEU A 374 -7.54 8.14 -22.45
C LEU A 374 -6.47 7.41 -21.63
N ALA A 375 -5.72 6.54 -22.31
CA ALA A 375 -4.44 6.01 -21.84
C ALA A 375 -3.29 6.42 -22.78
N ILE A 376 -2.14 6.74 -22.20
CA ILE A 376 -0.89 7.04 -22.91
C ILE A 376 0.13 5.96 -22.55
N VAL A 377 0.78 5.36 -23.54
CA VAL A 377 1.80 4.31 -23.34
C VAL A 377 3.18 4.85 -23.69
N VAL A 378 4.11 4.74 -22.74
CA VAL A 378 5.54 5.02 -22.92
C VAL A 378 6.35 3.74 -22.70
N GLY A 379 7.40 3.56 -23.47
CA GLY A 379 8.17 2.31 -23.52
C GLY A 379 9.52 2.34 -22.82
N ASN A 380 10.26 1.26 -23.02
CA ASN A 380 11.61 1.07 -22.54
C ASN A 380 12.56 2.17 -23.05
N GLU A 381 13.58 2.48 -22.26
CA GLU A 381 14.54 3.54 -22.57
C GLU A 381 15.39 3.29 -23.83
N THR A 382 15.60 2.02 -24.18
CA THR A 382 16.41 1.60 -25.33
C THR A 382 15.52 1.11 -26.46
N ASP A 383 14.63 0.16 -26.17
CA ASP A 383 13.87 -0.57 -27.20
C ASP A 383 12.52 0.10 -27.54
N GLY A 384 12.07 1.06 -26.73
CA GLY A 384 10.76 1.68 -26.88
C GLY A 384 9.61 0.73 -26.57
N LEU A 385 8.52 0.85 -27.33
CA LEU A 385 7.33 0.00 -27.18
C LEU A 385 7.50 -1.30 -27.98
N THR A 386 6.94 -2.40 -27.47
CA THR A 386 6.93 -3.67 -28.21
C THR A 386 6.02 -3.61 -29.43
N ASP A 387 6.32 -4.39 -30.48
CA ASP A 387 5.48 -4.48 -31.69
C ASP A 387 4.03 -4.86 -31.37
N ALA A 388 3.83 -5.74 -30.38
CA ALA A 388 2.51 -6.15 -29.92
C ALA A 388 1.73 -4.97 -29.30
N THR A 389 2.39 -4.16 -28.48
CA THR A 389 1.80 -2.96 -27.88
C THR A 389 1.55 -1.88 -28.92
N LEU A 390 2.47 -1.67 -29.87
CA LEU A 390 2.28 -0.75 -30.99
C LEU A 390 1.05 -1.11 -31.82
N ALA A 391 0.87 -2.41 -32.14
CA ALA A 391 -0.28 -2.91 -32.89
C ALA A 391 -1.61 -2.82 -32.12
N ALA A 392 -1.57 -2.91 -30.78
CA ALA A 392 -2.76 -2.82 -29.94
C ALA A 392 -3.28 -1.38 -29.77
N CYS A 393 -2.38 -0.39 -29.79
CA CYS A 393 -2.70 1.02 -29.60
C CYS A 393 -3.72 1.54 -30.63
N SER A 394 -4.54 2.51 -30.21
CA SER A 394 -5.53 3.17 -31.08
C SER A 394 -4.86 4.12 -32.07
N SER A 395 -3.78 4.78 -31.64
CA SER A 395 -2.94 5.62 -32.47
C SER A 395 -1.53 5.66 -31.91
N LEU A 396 -0.57 6.00 -32.78
CA LEU A 396 0.82 6.18 -32.42
C LEU A 396 1.23 7.63 -32.67
N VAL A 397 2.08 8.17 -31.80
CA VAL A 397 2.57 9.55 -31.89
C VAL A 397 4.06 9.62 -31.61
N ARG A 398 4.73 10.57 -32.25
CA ARG A 398 6.08 11.00 -31.87
C ARG A 398 6.07 12.38 -31.22
N ILE A 399 7.00 12.59 -30.30
CA ILE A 399 7.34 13.94 -29.82
C ILE A 399 8.26 14.56 -30.89
N PRO A 400 7.98 15.77 -31.40
CA PRO A 400 8.87 16.42 -32.35
C PRO A 400 10.23 16.73 -31.73
N MET A 401 11.31 16.37 -32.43
CA MET A 401 12.69 16.49 -31.97
C MET A 401 13.51 17.36 -32.93
N ALA A 402 14.54 18.03 -32.40
CA ALA A 402 15.50 18.75 -33.21
C ALA A 402 16.31 17.78 -34.11
N PRO A 403 16.82 18.23 -35.27
CA PRO A 403 17.64 17.38 -36.13
C PRO A 403 18.82 16.73 -35.38
N GLY A 404 19.00 15.43 -35.57
CA GLY A 404 20.07 14.64 -34.94
C GLY A 404 19.80 14.20 -33.50
N GLN A 405 18.55 14.29 -33.03
CA GLN A 405 18.10 13.74 -31.75
C GLN A 405 16.98 12.71 -31.98
N ASP A 406 17.13 11.55 -31.35
CA ASP A 406 16.27 10.39 -31.64
C ASP A 406 15.36 10.00 -30.45
N SER A 407 15.64 10.49 -29.24
CA SER A 407 14.87 10.15 -28.04
C SER A 407 14.96 11.19 -26.93
N LEU A 408 14.04 11.07 -25.97
CA LEU A 408 14.06 11.77 -24.69
C LEU A 408 14.15 10.73 -23.57
N ASN A 409 14.61 11.15 -22.38
CA ASN A 409 14.40 10.35 -21.18
C ASN A 409 12.89 10.06 -21.02
N VAL A 410 12.54 8.82 -20.69
CA VAL A 410 11.14 8.36 -20.62
C VAL A 410 10.28 9.19 -19.65
N GLY A 411 10.84 9.65 -18.52
CA GLY A 411 10.12 10.52 -17.58
C GLY A 411 9.84 11.91 -18.15
N VAL A 412 10.73 12.42 -19.01
CA VAL A 412 10.54 13.68 -19.75
C VAL A 412 9.51 13.50 -20.85
N ALA A 413 9.59 12.41 -21.62
CA ALA A 413 8.62 12.08 -22.66
C ALA A 413 7.19 11.96 -22.08
N ALA A 414 7.04 11.22 -20.98
CA ALA A 414 5.78 11.14 -20.23
C ALA A 414 5.28 12.52 -19.81
N GLY A 415 6.17 13.43 -19.39
CA GLY A 415 5.83 14.80 -19.03
C GLY A 415 5.29 15.61 -20.19
N VAL A 416 5.97 15.57 -21.34
CA VAL A 416 5.51 16.25 -22.55
C VAL A 416 4.12 15.75 -22.96
N LEU A 417 3.92 14.44 -22.98
CA LEU A 417 2.65 13.81 -23.36
C LEU A 417 1.52 14.20 -22.38
N LEU A 418 1.74 14.03 -21.07
CA LEU A 418 0.73 14.28 -20.06
C LEU A 418 0.39 15.77 -19.92
N TYR A 419 1.38 16.67 -19.95
CA TYR A 419 1.11 18.10 -19.84
C TYR A 419 0.47 18.67 -21.12
N ASP A 420 0.63 18.03 -22.28
CA ASP A 420 -0.16 18.39 -23.45
C ASP A 420 -1.64 18.02 -23.28
N VAL A 421 -1.96 16.89 -22.63
CA VAL A 421 -3.33 16.56 -22.20
C VAL A 421 -3.86 17.60 -21.21
N VAL A 422 -3.08 17.98 -20.20
CA VAL A 422 -3.47 19.02 -19.23
C VAL A 422 -3.74 20.35 -19.95
N ARG A 423 -2.86 20.75 -20.87
CA ARG A 423 -2.99 21.99 -21.66
C ARG A 423 -4.28 22.01 -22.48
N ARG A 424 -4.61 20.92 -23.18
CA ARG A 424 -5.78 20.80 -24.06
C ARG A 424 -7.09 20.70 -23.29
N SER A 425 -7.09 19.98 -22.17
CA SER A 425 -8.28 19.79 -21.33
C SER A 425 -8.61 21.01 -20.46
N GLY A 426 -7.68 21.96 -20.32
CA GLY A 426 -7.84 23.11 -19.42
C GLY A 426 -7.84 22.76 -17.94
N ARG A 427 -7.54 21.50 -17.59
CA ARG A 427 -7.48 21.02 -16.20
C ARG A 427 -6.39 21.73 -15.41
N TRP A 428 -6.62 21.87 -14.11
CA TRP A 428 -5.65 22.38 -13.14
C TRP A 428 -5.13 23.81 -13.39
N ARG A 429 -5.74 24.56 -14.32
CA ARG A 429 -5.51 26.01 -14.39
C ARG A 429 -5.97 26.61 -13.07
N ARG A 430 -5.06 27.31 -12.37
CA ARG A 430 -5.46 28.14 -11.23
C ARG A 430 -6.46 29.16 -11.76
N THR A 431 -7.69 29.04 -11.30
CA THR A 431 -8.61 30.17 -11.28
C THR A 431 -8.22 30.93 -10.01
N ASP A 432 -7.81 32.18 -10.19
CA ASP A 432 -7.32 33.04 -9.11
C ASP A 432 -8.33 33.19 -7.97
#